data_AF-A0A2E9GMT4-F1
#
_entry.id   AF-A0A2E9GMT4-F1
#
_cell.length_a   1.000
_cell.length_b   1.000
_cell.length_c   1.000
_cell.angle_alpha   90.00
_cell.angle_beta   90.00
_cell.angle_gamma   90.00
#
_symmetry.space_group_name_H-M   'P 1'
#
loop_
_entity.id
_entity.type
_entity.pdbx_description
1 polymer ?
#
loop_
_entity_poly.entity_id
_entity_poly.type
_entity_poly.pdbx_seq_one_letter_code
_entity_poly.pdbx_strand_id
1 'polypeptide(L)'
;RVLAQVEVTFSNSMIEAFWRSLKHSWIFLHTLDNFTALGRLIEFYVTAHNEVMPHSAFEGQTPDEMYFGTGGAVPAELASARKAAREERMKTNRAVACSVCFAEADSSALLLQRPRARMP
;
A
#
# COMPACT_ATOMS: atom_id res chain seq x y z
N ARG A 1 -26.62 -3.65 21.43
CA ARG A 1 -25.95 -3.56 20.12
C ARG A 1 -24.57 -4.16 20.32
N VAL A 2 -24.31 -5.32 19.73
CA VAL A 2 -23.08 -6.09 20.03
C VAL A 2 -21.88 -5.40 19.38
N LEU A 3 -20.85 -5.13 20.18
CA LEU A 3 -19.61 -4.47 19.73
C LEU A 3 -18.54 -5.53 19.44
N ALA A 4 -18.07 -5.61 18.18
CA ALA A 4 -16.98 -6.50 17.79
C ALA A 4 -15.68 -6.12 18.52
N GLN A 5 -14.89 -7.13 18.92
CA GLN A 5 -13.69 -7.03 19.78
C GLN A 5 -13.92 -6.59 21.24
N VAL A 6 -15.16 -6.32 21.64
CA VAL A 6 -15.54 -6.07 23.04
C VAL A 6 -16.42 -7.20 23.59
N GLU A 7 -17.39 -7.67 22.80
CA GLU A 7 -18.36 -8.70 23.20
C GLU A 7 -18.24 -10.02 22.42
N VAL A 8 -17.41 -10.05 21.37
CA VAL A 8 -17.19 -11.25 20.54
C VAL A 8 -15.70 -11.57 20.53
N THR A 9 -15.34 -12.69 21.13
CA THR A 9 -13.96 -13.20 21.24
C THR A 9 -13.40 -13.72 19.91
N PHE A 10 -14.25 -13.99 18.92
CA PHE A 10 -13.88 -14.54 17.62
C PHE A 10 -14.54 -13.77 16.48
N SER A 11 -13.76 -13.36 15.49
CA SER A 11 -14.27 -12.73 14.27
C SER A 11 -13.84 -13.54 13.05
N ASN A 12 -14.81 -13.92 12.21
CA ASN A 12 -14.53 -14.53 10.91
C ASN A 12 -14.16 -13.49 9.83
N SER A 13 -14.19 -12.20 10.16
CA SER A 13 -13.95 -11.13 9.18
C SER A 13 -12.60 -11.23 8.46
N MET A 14 -11.54 -11.69 9.14
CA MET A 14 -10.21 -11.84 8.55
C MET A 14 -10.19 -12.96 7.50
N ILE A 15 -10.73 -14.13 7.85
CA ILE A 15 -10.76 -15.26 6.92
C ILE A 15 -11.76 -15.01 5.77
N GLU A 16 -12.86 -14.31 6.02
CA GLU A 16 -13.78 -13.86 4.97
C GLU A 16 -13.12 -12.87 4.01
N ALA A 17 -12.30 -11.95 4.52
CA ALA A 17 -11.52 -11.04 3.69
C ALA A 17 -10.50 -11.79 2.82
N PHE A 18 -9.81 -12.78 3.39
CA PHE A 18 -8.91 -13.66 2.65
C PHE A 18 -9.64 -14.38 1.50
N TRP A 19 -10.76 -15.04 1.78
CA TRP A 19 -11.53 -15.76 0.76
C TRP A 19 -12.09 -14.84 -0.32
N ARG A 20 -12.51 -13.63 0.05
CA ARG A 20 -12.96 -12.62 -0.91
C ARG A 20 -11.83 -12.22 -1.85
N SER A 21 -10.64 -11.93 -1.33
CA SER A 21 -9.47 -11.56 -2.14
C SER A 21 -9.02 -12.71 -3.04
N LEU A 22 -8.92 -13.94 -2.51
CA LEU A 22 -8.56 -15.11 -3.31
C LEU A 22 -9.51 -15.30 -4.51
N LYS A 23 -10.82 -15.17 -4.30
CA LYS A 23 -11.79 -15.35 -5.39
C LYS A 23 -11.76 -14.18 -6.37
N HIS A 24 -11.97 -12.96 -5.89
CA HIS A 24 -12.25 -11.82 -6.76
C HIS A 24 -11.00 -11.16 -7.33
N SER A 25 -9.89 -11.17 -6.59
CA SER A 25 -8.65 -10.53 -7.02
C SER A 25 -7.69 -11.50 -7.72
N TRP A 26 -7.97 -12.82 -7.69
CA TRP A 26 -7.08 -13.83 -8.26
C TRP A 26 -7.78 -14.89 -9.10
N ILE A 27 -8.59 -15.76 -8.49
CA ILE A 27 -9.17 -16.93 -9.19
C ILE A 27 -10.03 -16.49 -10.39
N PHE A 28 -10.88 -15.49 -10.22
CA PHE A 28 -11.80 -15.04 -11.27
C PHE A 28 -11.11 -14.29 -12.43
N LEU A 29 -9.80 -14.04 -12.34
CA LEU A 29 -9.01 -13.48 -13.44
C LEU A 29 -8.48 -14.55 -14.40
N HIS A 30 -8.65 -15.83 -14.09
CA HIS A 30 -8.10 -16.95 -14.86
C HIS A 30 -9.20 -17.83 -15.46
N THR A 31 -8.88 -18.53 -16.55
CA THR A 31 -9.74 -19.60 -17.08
C THR A 31 -9.62 -20.84 -16.17
N LEU A 32 -10.75 -21.41 -15.79
CA LEU A 32 -10.83 -22.52 -14.84
C LEU A 32 -11.20 -23.82 -15.56
N ASP A 33 -10.24 -24.36 -16.31
CA ASP A 33 -10.49 -25.47 -17.23
C ASP A 33 -10.53 -26.84 -16.54
N ASN A 34 -9.79 -27.01 -15.43
CA ASN A 34 -9.78 -28.24 -14.64
C ASN A 34 -9.31 -28.01 -13.19
N PHE A 35 -9.57 -29.00 -12.32
CA PHE A 35 -9.22 -28.93 -10.91
C PHE A 35 -7.70 -28.85 -10.64
N THR A 36 -6.86 -29.46 -11.47
CA THR A 36 -5.40 -29.38 -11.32
C THR A 36 -4.89 -27.96 -11.54
N ALA A 37 -5.40 -27.27 -12.56
CA ALA A 37 -5.07 -25.88 -12.83
C ALA A 37 -5.57 -24.96 -11.70
N LEU A 38 -6.81 -25.18 -11.22
CA LEU A 38 -7.33 -24.45 -10.06
C LEU A 38 -6.47 -24.66 -8.80
N GLY A 39 -6.04 -25.90 -8.53
CA GLY A 39 -5.17 -26.22 -7.41
C GLY A 39 -3.86 -25.42 -7.45
N ARG A 40 -3.21 -25.35 -8.62
CA ARG A 40 -1.99 -24.55 -8.82
C ARG A 40 -2.20 -23.06 -8.60
N LEU A 41 -3.33 -22.52 -9.07
CA LEU A 41 -3.67 -21.12 -8.84
C LEU A 41 -3.88 -20.83 -7.35
N ILE A 42 -4.57 -21.71 -6.63
CA ILE A 42 -4.79 -21.57 -5.19
C ILE A 42 -3.46 -21.65 -4.43
N GLU A 43 -2.64 -22.67 -4.72
CA GLU A 43 -1.32 -22.86 -4.11
C GLU A 43 -0.45 -21.62 -4.28
N PHE A 44 -0.33 -21.13 -5.52
CA PHE A 44 0.42 -19.91 -5.81
C PHE A 44 -0.07 -18.71 -5.00
N TYR A 45 -1.39 -18.48 -4.95
CA TYR A 45 -1.94 -17.34 -4.23
C TYR A 45 -1.73 -17.45 -2.73
N VAL A 46 -1.92 -18.64 -2.15
CA VAL A 46 -1.71 -18.85 -0.71
C VAL A 46 -0.26 -18.56 -0.34
N THR A 47 0.70 -19.12 -1.09
CA THR A 47 2.13 -18.84 -0.92
C THR A 47 2.42 -17.35 -1.05
N ALA A 48 1.96 -16.70 -2.14
CA ALA A 48 2.17 -15.28 -2.35
C ALA A 48 1.54 -14.42 -1.24
N HIS A 49 0.35 -14.80 -0.74
CA HIS A 49 -0.34 -14.07 0.31
C HIS A 49 0.43 -14.08 1.61
N ASN A 50 0.99 -15.24 1.96
CA ASN A 50 1.68 -15.43 3.23
C ASN A 50 3.11 -14.88 3.19
N GLU A 51 3.83 -15.12 2.10
CA GLU A 51 5.29 -14.89 2.03
C GLU A 51 5.67 -13.56 1.34
N VAL A 52 4.81 -13.01 0.49
CA VAL A 52 5.20 -11.91 -0.42
C VAL A 52 4.33 -10.67 -0.27
N MET A 53 3.02 -10.81 -0.04
CA MET A 53 2.08 -9.68 -0.04
C MET A 53 2.11 -8.92 1.29
N PRO A 54 2.62 -7.68 1.32
CA PRO A 54 2.64 -6.88 2.55
C PRO A 54 1.23 -6.39 2.88
N HIS A 55 0.88 -6.42 4.18
CA HIS A 55 -0.44 -6.02 4.66
C HIS A 55 -0.36 -4.69 5.41
N SER A 56 -1.26 -3.75 5.09
CA SER A 56 -1.27 -2.41 5.71
C SER A 56 -1.54 -2.45 7.21
N ALA A 57 -2.42 -3.35 7.66
CA ALA A 57 -2.67 -3.61 9.09
C ALA A 57 -1.44 -4.16 9.84
N PHE A 58 -0.45 -4.68 9.13
CA PHE A 58 0.82 -5.20 9.68
C PHE A 58 1.98 -4.23 9.43
N GLU A 59 1.67 -2.96 9.16
CA GLU A 59 2.65 -1.90 8.88
C GLU A 59 3.56 -2.19 7.67
N GLY A 60 3.09 -3.04 6.76
CA GLY A 60 3.83 -3.45 5.56
C GLY A 60 4.57 -4.79 5.69
N GLN A 61 4.42 -5.50 6.81
CA GLN A 61 4.86 -6.89 6.92
C GLN A 61 3.89 -7.84 6.22
N THR A 62 4.41 -9.00 5.82
CA THR A 62 3.63 -10.14 5.33
C THR A 62 3.00 -10.92 6.49
N PRO A 63 1.95 -11.72 6.24
CA PRO A 63 1.39 -12.60 7.25
C PRO A 63 2.41 -13.54 7.90
N ASP A 64 3.34 -14.13 7.12
CA ASP A 64 4.37 -15.01 7.67
C ASP A 64 5.37 -14.25 8.54
N GLU A 65 5.81 -13.07 8.11
CA GLU A 65 6.69 -12.22 8.90
C GLU A 65 6.10 -11.88 10.27
N MET A 66 4.80 -11.59 10.31
CA MET A 66 4.06 -11.33 11.55
C MET A 66 3.88 -12.60 12.40
N TYR A 67 3.56 -13.72 11.77
CA TYR A 67 3.29 -14.98 12.46
C TYR A 67 4.57 -15.58 13.07
N PHE A 68 5.67 -15.59 12.32
CA PHE A 68 6.96 -16.10 12.76
C PHE A 68 7.79 -15.05 13.51
N GLY A 69 7.37 -13.79 13.54
CA GLY A 69 8.07 -12.71 14.23
C GLY A 69 9.40 -12.31 13.57
N THR A 70 9.56 -12.58 12.27
CA THR A 70 10.78 -12.28 11.51
C THR A 70 10.77 -10.87 10.90
N GLY A 71 9.61 -10.21 10.83
CA GLY A 71 9.43 -8.91 10.18
C GLY A 71 9.67 -7.66 11.04
N GLY A 72 10.16 -7.80 12.28
CA GLY A 72 10.20 -6.67 13.23
C GLY A 72 10.96 -5.42 12.76
N ALA A 73 11.90 -5.55 11.82
CA ALA A 73 12.63 -4.43 11.23
C ALA A 73 11.88 -3.73 10.09
N VAL A 74 10.94 -4.42 9.43
CA VAL A 74 10.25 -3.96 8.20
C VAL A 74 9.57 -2.60 8.40
N PRO A 75 8.80 -2.34 9.48
CA PRO A 75 8.15 -1.04 9.63
C PRO A 75 9.13 0.14 9.71
N ALA A 76 10.24 -0.03 10.44
CA ALA A 76 11.27 1.00 10.59
C ALA A 76 12.02 1.25 9.28
N GLU A 77 12.37 0.19 8.56
CA GLU A 77 13.00 0.26 7.24
C GLU A 77 12.09 0.99 6.24
N LEU A 78 10.82 0.60 6.15
CA LEU A 78 9.85 1.27 5.28
C LEU A 78 9.63 2.74 5.65
N ALA A 79 9.62 3.08 6.95
CA ALA A 79 9.54 4.47 7.39
C ALA A 79 10.75 5.30 6.94
N SER A 80 11.96 4.75 7.08
CA SER A 80 13.20 5.39 6.62
C SER A 80 13.21 5.58 5.10
N ALA A 81 12.79 4.56 4.35
CA ALA A 81 12.73 4.57 2.89
C ALA A 81 11.71 5.61 2.38
N ARG A 82 10.55 5.71 3.03
CA ARG A 82 9.53 6.74 2.71
C ARG A 82 10.07 8.16 2.91
N LYS A 83 10.85 8.39 3.98
CA LYS A 83 11.48 9.69 4.23
C LYS A 83 12.50 10.03 3.14
N ALA A 84 13.41 9.09 2.84
CA ALA A 84 14.41 9.28 1.79
C ALA A 84 13.77 9.52 0.41
N ALA A 85 12.77 8.72 0.04
CA ALA A 85 12.03 8.89 -1.22
C ALA A 85 11.31 10.24 -1.31
N ARG A 86 10.81 10.77 -0.19
CA ARG A 86 10.21 12.11 -0.14
C ARG A 86 11.25 13.20 -0.36
N GLU A 87 12.40 13.12 0.31
CA GLU A 87 13.49 14.08 0.17
C GLU A 87 14.01 14.13 -1.28
N GLU A 88 14.21 12.95 -1.89
CA GLU A 88 14.66 12.86 -3.29
C GLU A 88 13.60 13.43 -4.25
N ARG A 89 12.32 13.12 -4.05
CA ARG A 89 11.24 13.71 -4.85
C ARG A 89 11.21 15.23 -4.74
N MET A 90 11.41 15.78 -3.55
CA MET A 90 11.45 17.24 -3.35
C MET A 90 12.65 17.88 -4.04
N LYS A 91 13.82 17.23 -4.01
CA LYS A 91 15.02 17.69 -4.71
C LYS A 91 14.81 17.70 -6.22
N THR A 92 14.32 16.60 -6.78
CA THR A 92 14.02 16.48 -8.21
C THR A 92 12.97 17.51 -8.63
N ASN A 93 11.86 17.61 -7.90
CA ASN A 93 10.80 18.59 -8.22
C ASN A 93 11.29 20.04 -8.13
N ARG A 94 12.24 20.35 -7.24
CA ARG A 94 12.85 21.69 -7.14
C ARG A 94 13.86 21.97 -8.26
N ALA A 95 14.54 20.95 -8.77
CA ALA A 95 15.49 21.08 -9.87
C ALA A 95 14.80 21.19 -11.22
N VAL A 96 13.57 20.69 -11.34
CA VAL A 96 12.76 20.83 -12.55
C VAL A 96 12.27 22.28 -12.65
N ALA A 97 12.77 22.98 -13.66
CA ALA A 97 12.21 24.24 -14.12
C ALA A 97 10.87 23.97 -14.81
N CYS A 98 9.75 24.24 -14.12
CA CYS A 98 8.43 24.15 -14.75
C CYS A 98 8.29 25.27 -15.79
N SER A 99 8.30 24.93 -17.08
CA SER A 99 8.18 25.90 -18.19
C SER A 99 6.89 26.74 -18.11
N VAL A 100 5.83 26.19 -17.52
CA VAL A 100 4.58 26.92 -17.24
C VAL A 100 4.79 27.98 -16.15
N CYS A 101 5.49 27.65 -15.07
CA CYS A 101 5.80 28.60 -14.00
C CYS A 101 6.82 29.68 -14.43
N PHE A 102 7.69 29.38 -15.38
CA PHE A 102 8.59 30.37 -15.99
C PHE A 102 7.84 31.33 -16.92
N ALA A 103 6.87 30.85 -17.71
CA ALA A 103 6.05 31.69 -18.59
C ALA A 103 5.15 32.68 -17.81
N GLU A 104 4.70 32.32 -16.61
CA GLU A 104 3.90 33.21 -15.74
C GLU A 104 4.73 34.25 -14.98
N ALA A 105 6.04 34.03 -14.81
CA ALA A 105 6.92 34.96 -14.08
C ALA A 105 7.22 36.26 -14.85
N ASP A 106 7.12 36.23 -16.19
CA ASP A 106 7.28 37.41 -17.07
C ASP A 106 5.99 38.25 -17.21
N SER A 107 4.87 37.79 -16.66
CA SER A 107 3.65 38.59 -16.56
C SER A 107 3.62 39.30 -15.21
N SER A 108 3.73 40.64 -15.21
CA SER A 108 3.64 41.49 -14.00
C SER A 108 2.32 41.37 -13.21
N ALA A 109 1.42 40.45 -13.55
CA ALA A 109 0.08 40.35 -12.99
C ALA A 109 -0.08 39.48 -11.73
N LEU A 110 0.96 38.77 -11.24
CA LEU A 110 0.79 37.75 -10.18
C LEU A 110 1.60 37.96 -8.88
N LEU A 111 2.01 39.19 -8.58
CA LEU A 111 2.61 39.53 -7.27
C LEU A 111 1.64 39.42 -6.08
N LEU A 112 0.33 39.16 -6.30
CA LEU A 112 -0.68 39.10 -5.24
C LEU A 112 -1.38 37.75 -5.03
N GLN A 113 -1.02 36.68 -5.76
CA GLN A 113 -1.70 35.37 -5.64
C GLN A 113 -0.78 34.19 -5.39
N ARG A 114 0.45 34.41 -4.91
CA ARG A 114 1.22 33.31 -4.32
C ARG A 114 0.65 33.03 -2.93
N PRO A 115 -0.09 31.92 -2.69
CA PRO A 115 -0.33 31.53 -1.31
C PRO A 115 1.05 31.32 -0.68
N ARG A 116 1.36 32.14 0.33
CA ARG A 116 2.52 31.93 1.18
C ARG A 116 2.50 30.46 1.57
N ALA A 117 3.61 29.77 1.30
CA ALA A 117 3.84 28.42 1.77
C ALA A 117 3.34 28.33 3.22
N ARG A 118 2.22 27.63 3.42
CA ARG A 118 1.67 27.41 4.74
C ARG A 118 2.48 26.24 5.32
N MET A 119 3.63 26.55 5.90
CA MET A 119 4.13 25.83 7.08
C MET A 119 3.27 26.27 8.27
N PRO A 120 2.98 25.43 9.28
CA PRO A 120 3.66 24.19 9.68
C PRO A 120 2.98 22.88 9.23
#